data_AF-A0A368GN14-F1
#
_entry.id   AF-A0A368GN14-F1
#
_cell.length_a   1.000
_cell.length_b   1.000
_cell.length_c   1.000
_cell.angle_alpha   90.00
_cell.angle_beta   90.00
_cell.angle_gamma   90.00
#
_symmetry.space_group_name_H-M   'P 1'
#
loop_
_entity.id
_entity.type
_entity.pdbx_description
1 polymer ?
#
loop_
_entity_poly.entity_id
_entity_poly.type
_entity_poly.pdbx_seq_one_letter_code
_entity_poly.pdbx_strand_id
1 'polypeptide(L)'
;MDPDTDLISFPSDFCNLTESPEELIVKVFPDITNNFRNHQWLCDRSVLAPMNDGVNKINTEIQNQLPGPAATYESIDTVVDREQAVCYPTEFLNSLEPPGMPPHRLDHQ
;
A
#
# COMPACT_ATOMS: atom_id res chain seq x y z
N MET A 1 -6.20 -28.94 18.54
CA MET A 1 -7.62 -28.68 18.24
C MET A 1 -8.35 -28.93 19.53
N ASP A 2 -8.95 -27.89 20.08
CA ASP A 2 -9.74 -28.00 21.30
C ASP A 2 -11.04 -28.74 20.96
N PRO A 3 -11.32 -29.92 21.56
CA PRO A 3 -12.43 -30.77 21.16
C PRO A 3 -13.82 -30.20 21.52
N ASP A 4 -13.89 -29.15 22.34
CA ASP A 4 -15.14 -28.53 22.78
C ASP A 4 -15.49 -27.28 21.95
N THR A 5 -14.49 -26.63 21.35
CA THR A 5 -14.67 -25.36 20.61
C THR A 5 -14.33 -25.43 19.12
N ASP A 6 -13.75 -26.54 18.65
CA ASP A 6 -13.26 -26.72 17.27
C ASP A 6 -12.19 -25.68 16.87
N LEU A 7 -11.62 -24.98 17.86
CA LEU A 7 -10.61 -23.93 17.66
C LEU A 7 -9.20 -24.50 17.66
N ILE A 8 -8.34 -23.84 16.87
CA ILE A 8 -6.88 -24.04 16.90
C ILE A 8 -6.30 -22.95 17.80
N SER A 9 -5.69 -23.35 18.91
CA SER A 9 -4.91 -22.46 19.77
C SER A 9 -3.47 -22.40 19.29
N PHE A 10 -2.95 -21.18 19.16
CA PHE A 10 -1.52 -20.95 18.92
C PHE A 10 -0.81 -20.70 20.25
N PRO A 11 0.47 -21.08 20.39
CA PRO A 11 1.31 -20.64 21.50
C PRO A 11 1.28 -19.11 21.63
N SER A 12 1.33 -18.58 22.84
CA SER A 12 1.26 -17.13 23.07
C SER A 12 2.47 -16.36 22.50
N ASP A 13 3.56 -17.05 22.20
CA ASP A 13 4.79 -16.55 21.56
C ASP A 13 4.83 -16.79 20.04
N PHE A 14 3.76 -17.35 19.46
CA PHE A 14 3.71 -17.66 18.02
C PHE A 14 3.75 -16.40 17.14
N CYS A 15 3.12 -15.32 17.60
CA CYS A 15 3.09 -14.05 16.88
C CYS A 15 3.12 -12.85 17.84
N ASN A 16 3.71 -11.76 17.37
CA ASN A 16 3.65 -10.48 18.05
C ASN A 16 2.43 -9.73 17.55
N LEU A 17 1.31 -9.87 18.27
CA LEU A 17 0.11 -9.10 17.98
C LEU A 17 0.39 -7.59 18.16
N THR A 18 -0.21 -6.80 17.28
CA THR A 18 -0.19 -5.34 17.33
C THR A 18 -1.63 -4.85 17.46
N GLU A 19 -1.84 -3.81 18.24
CA GLU A 19 -3.17 -3.24 18.48
C GLU A 19 -3.63 -2.34 17.33
N SER A 20 -2.70 -1.87 16.49
CA SER A 20 -3.01 -1.03 15.33
C SER A 20 -2.02 -1.19 14.16
N PRO A 21 -2.41 -0.76 12.94
CA PRO A 21 -1.51 -0.70 11.79
C PRO A 21 -0.29 0.21 12.02
N GLU A 22 -0.43 1.29 12.78
CA GLU A 22 0.66 2.23 13.08
C GLU A 22 1.73 1.56 13.95
N GLU A 23 1.30 0.79 14.95
CA GLU A 23 2.23 0.01 15.78
C GLU A 23 2.97 -1.05 14.94
N LEU A 24 2.27 -1.70 14.01
CA LEU A 24 2.88 -2.64 13.06
C LEU A 24 3.94 -1.95 12.19
N ILE A 25 3.63 -0.76 11.64
CA ILE A 25 4.57 0.01 10.83
C ILE A 25 5.83 0.35 11.63
N VAL A 26 5.68 0.83 12.87
CA VAL A 26 6.83 1.17 13.73
C VAL A 26 7.67 -0.07 14.08
N LYS A 27 7.03 -1.23 14.32
CA LYS A 27 7.74 -2.50 14.58
C LYS A 27 8.50 -3.00 13.36
N VAL A 28 7.93 -2.89 12.16
CA VAL A 28 8.55 -3.39 10.92
C VAL A 28 9.57 -2.41 10.37
N PHE A 29 9.30 -1.11 10.41
CA PHE A 29 10.13 -0.02 9.89
C PHE A 29 10.52 0.98 10.99
N PRO A 30 11.34 0.57 11.97
CA PRO A 30 11.75 1.47 13.04
C PRO A 30 12.59 2.63 12.50
N ASP A 31 12.26 3.86 12.92
CA ASP A 31 13.02 5.05 12.57
C ASP A 31 13.18 5.27 11.05
N ILE A 32 12.07 5.09 10.32
CA ILE A 32 12.05 5.16 8.86
C ILE A 32 12.52 6.52 8.32
N THR A 33 12.27 7.61 9.04
CA THR A 33 12.71 8.97 8.71
C THR A 33 14.23 9.10 8.55
N ASN A 34 15.01 8.27 9.26
CA ASN A 34 16.47 8.23 9.15
C ASN A 34 16.96 7.14 8.18
N ASN A 35 16.20 6.05 8.02
CA ASN A 35 16.62 4.88 7.26
C ASN A 35 16.08 4.81 5.81
N PHE A 36 15.17 5.70 5.40
CA PHE A 36 14.52 5.66 4.08
C PHE A 36 15.45 5.69 2.86
N ARG A 37 16.71 6.11 3.02
CA ARG A 37 17.74 6.07 1.96
C ARG A 37 18.63 4.83 2.00
N ASN A 38 18.51 4.02 3.05
CA ASN A 38 19.29 2.80 3.23
C ASN A 38 18.59 1.62 2.56
N HIS A 39 18.97 1.37 1.31
CA HIS A 39 18.38 0.31 0.49
C HIS A 39 18.51 -1.08 1.11
N GLN A 40 19.66 -1.40 1.71
CA GLN A 40 19.85 -2.71 2.34
C GLN A 40 18.90 -2.91 3.52
N TRP A 41 18.71 -1.87 4.33
CA TRP A 41 17.78 -1.90 5.47
C TRP A 41 16.32 -2.05 5.02
N LEU A 42 15.95 -1.44 3.89
CA LEU A 42 14.60 -1.54 3.31
C LEU A 42 14.34 -2.92 2.71
N CYS A 43 15.32 -3.53 2.03
CA CYS A 43 15.14 -4.82 1.36
C CYS A 43 14.84 -5.99 2.31
N ASP A 44 15.25 -5.90 3.58
CA ASP A 44 15.03 -6.95 4.58
C ASP A 44 13.63 -6.88 5.23
N ARG A 45 12.76 -5.98 4.77
CA ARG A 45 11.50 -5.62 5.43
C ARG A 45 10.33 -5.62 4.46
N SER A 46 9.21 -6.21 4.88
CA SER A 46 7.98 -6.23 4.09
C SER A 46 6.76 -6.32 4.99
N VAL A 47 5.68 -5.64 4.60
CA VAL A 47 4.35 -5.82 5.19
C VAL A 47 3.45 -6.44 4.12
N LEU A 48 2.79 -7.54 4.48
CA LEU A 48 1.87 -8.26 3.60
C LEU A 48 0.45 -8.09 4.14
N ALA A 49 -0.50 -7.81 3.25
CA ALA A 49 -1.91 -7.76 3.58
C ALA A 49 -2.71 -8.61 2.57
N PRO A 50 -3.83 -9.21 2.98
CA PRO A 50 -4.63 -10.08 2.12
C PRO A 50 -5.38 -9.33 1.00
N MET A 51 -5.56 -8.01 1.14
CA MET A 51 -6.32 -7.17 0.20
C MET A 51 -5.53 -5.93 -0.17
N ASN A 52 -5.68 -5.47 -1.42
CA ASN A 52 -5.01 -4.27 -1.95
C ASN A 52 -5.36 -3.02 -1.15
N ASP A 53 -6.60 -2.85 -0.70
CA ASP A 53 -7.01 -1.70 0.11
C ASP A 53 -6.20 -1.61 1.42
N GLY A 54 -5.88 -2.76 2.03
CA GLY A 54 -5.04 -2.83 3.21
C GLY A 54 -3.59 -2.44 2.91
N VAL A 55 -3.05 -2.93 1.78
CA VAL A 55 -1.72 -2.57 1.28
C VAL A 55 -1.64 -1.06 1.02
N ASN A 56 -2.64 -0.49 0.33
CA ASN A 56 -2.67 0.93 -0.01
C ASN A 56 -2.67 1.80 1.25
N LYS A 57 -3.51 1.49 2.26
CA LYS A 57 -3.53 2.23 3.53
C LYS A 57 -2.17 2.23 4.23
N ILE A 58 -1.53 1.06 4.34
CA ILE A 58 -0.23 0.92 4.98
C ILE A 58 0.85 1.67 4.19
N ASN A 59 0.86 1.55 2.87
CA ASN A 59 1.81 2.24 2.00
C ASN A 59 1.68 3.76 2.11
N THR A 60 0.45 4.29 2.12
CA THR A 60 0.21 5.73 2.31
C THR A 60 0.70 6.21 3.67
N GLU A 61 0.44 5.47 4.74
CA GLU A 61 0.90 5.83 6.09
C GLU A 61 2.43 5.85 6.18
N ILE A 62 3.10 4.86 5.60
CA ILE A 62 4.57 4.81 5.52
C ILE A 62 5.11 6.00 4.72
N GLN A 63 4.52 6.29 3.56
CA GLN A 63 4.94 7.43 2.74
C GLN A 63 4.80 8.76 3.47
N ASN A 64 3.69 8.98 4.19
CA ASN A 64 3.46 10.21 4.95
C ASN A 64 4.50 10.48 6.05
N GLN A 65 5.21 9.44 6.50
CA GLN A 65 6.30 9.57 7.48
C GLN A 65 7.64 9.92 6.83
N LEU A 66 7.78 9.77 5.51
CA LEU A 66 9.04 10.04 4.82
C LEU A 66 9.32 11.54 4.77
N PRO A 67 10.57 11.98 5.05
CA PRO A 67 10.92 13.37 4.96
C PRO A 67 11.17 13.77 3.50
N GLY A 68 10.41 14.74 3.01
CA GLY A 68 10.58 15.20 1.64
C GLY A 68 9.44 16.11 1.20
N PRO A 69 9.58 16.77 0.04
CA PRO A 69 8.46 17.42 -0.61
C PRO A 69 7.57 16.38 -1.28
N ALA A 70 6.28 16.39 -0.94
CA ALA A 70 5.28 15.62 -1.66
C ALA A 70 5.20 16.06 -3.13
N ALA A 71 5.16 15.10 -4.04
CA ALA A 71 4.92 15.30 -5.47
C ALA A 71 3.77 14.39 -5.91
N THR A 72 2.80 14.96 -6.62
CA THR A 72 1.72 14.22 -7.26
C THR A 72 1.96 14.18 -8.76
N TYR A 73 1.92 12.98 -9.33
CA TYR A 73 1.99 12.73 -10.76
C TYR A 73 0.62 12.30 -11.26
N GLU A 74 0.12 13.00 -12.28
CA GLU A 74 -1.14 12.66 -12.94
C GLU A 74 -0.82 11.96 -14.27
N SER A 75 -1.46 10.83 -14.52
CA SER A 75 -1.31 10.10 -15.77
C SER A 75 -2.05 10.81 -16.91
N ILE A 76 -1.66 10.49 -18.15
CA ILE A 76 -2.31 10.99 -19.36
C ILE A 76 -3.05 9.85 -20.01
N ASP A 77 -4.35 9.78 -19.77
CA ASP A 77 -5.20 8.70 -20.26
C ASP A 77 -5.89 9.11 -21.57
N THR A 78 -5.74 8.27 -22.61
CA THR A 78 -6.35 8.50 -23.92
C THR A 78 -6.81 7.20 -24.55
N VAL A 79 -7.85 7.28 -25.38
CA VAL A 79 -8.30 6.15 -26.21
C VAL A 79 -7.45 6.05 -27.48
N VAL A 80 -7.17 4.81 -27.91
CA VAL A 80 -6.43 4.54 -29.15
C VAL A 80 -7.24 4.95 -30.37
N ASP A 81 -8.55 4.72 -30.33
CA ASP A 81 -9.50 5.09 -31.39
C ASP A 81 -10.15 6.44 -31.08
N ARG A 82 -9.80 7.45 -31.89
CA ARG A 82 -10.27 8.83 -31.70
C ARG A 82 -11.78 8.98 -31.95
N GLU A 83 -12.39 8.09 -32.72
CA GLU A 83 -13.84 8.12 -32.96
C GLU A 83 -14.61 7.76 -31.68
N GLN A 84 -13.99 6.98 -30.79
CA GLN A 84 -14.55 6.58 -29.50
C GLN A 84 -14.25 7.57 -28.36
N ALA A 85 -13.52 8.65 -28.61
CA ALA A 85 -13.18 9.63 -27.58
C ALA A 85 -14.42 10.31 -26.96
N VAL A 86 -15.53 10.37 -27.69
CA VAL A 86 -16.81 10.89 -27.19
C VAL A 86 -17.52 9.88 -26.28
N CYS A 87 -17.23 8.59 -26.42
CA CYS A 87 -17.83 7.51 -25.62
C CYS A 87 -17.11 7.29 -24.28
N TYR A 88 -15.84 7.67 -24.18
CA TYR A 88 -15.00 7.47 -23.00
C TYR A 88 -14.41 8.81 -22.55
N PRO A 89 -15.15 9.59 -21.76
CA PRO A 89 -14.66 10.86 -21.25
C PRO A 89 -13.44 10.66 -20.34
N THR A 90 -12.59 11.68 -20.22
CA THR A 90 -11.35 11.60 -19.41
C THR A 90 -11.63 11.27 -17.96
N GLU A 91 -12.73 11.75 -17.38
CA GLU A 91 -13.14 11.43 -16.01
C GLU A 91 -13.40 9.94 -15.81
N PHE A 92 -13.95 9.26 -16.84
CA PHE A 92 -14.13 7.82 -16.82
C PHE A 92 -12.78 7.11 -16.89
N LEU A 93 -11.89 7.53 -17.80
CA LEU A 93 -10.56 6.94 -17.93
C LEU A 93 -9.72 7.08 -16.64
N ASN A 94 -9.72 8.28 -16.05
CA ASN A 94 -9.02 8.59 -14.80
C ASN A 94 -9.57 7.80 -13.59
N SER A 95 -10.76 7.21 -13.70
CA SER A 95 -11.37 6.39 -12.65
C SER A 95 -11.02 4.91 -12.74
N LEU A 96 -10.35 4.48 -13.81
CA LEU A 96 -9.98 3.09 -14.01
C LEU A 96 -8.81 2.71 -13.11
N GLU A 97 -8.97 1.62 -12.36
CA GLU A 97 -7.90 1.00 -11.56
C GLU A 97 -7.68 -0.47 -12.00
N PRO A 98 -7.23 -0.71 -13.24
CA PRO A 98 -7.03 -2.07 -13.72
C PRO A 98 -5.86 -2.73 -12.98
N PRO A 99 -5.96 -4.04 -12.65
CA PRO A 99 -4.88 -4.76 -12.00
C PRO A 99 -3.57 -4.68 -12.80
N GLY A 100 -2.48 -4.30 -12.13
CA GLY A 100 -1.15 -4.19 -12.75
C GLY A 100 -0.86 -2.85 -13.43
N MET A 101 -1.77 -1.88 -13.38
CA MET A 101 -1.49 -0.49 -13.77
C MET A 101 -1.42 0.42 -12.54
N PRO A 102 -0.58 1.47 -12.59
CA PRO A 102 -0.61 2.52 -11.57
C PRO A 102 -1.95 3.28 -11.62
N PRO A 103 -2.40 3.84 -10.49
CA PRO A 103 -3.57 4.71 -10.46
C PRO A 103 -3.30 5.99 -11.27
N HIS A 104 -4.38 6.66 -11.68
CA HIS A 104 -4.29 7.93 -12.40
C HIS A 104 -3.49 8.99 -11.64
N ARG A 105 -3.63 9.02 -10.31
CA ARG A 105 -2.86 9.91 -9.41
C ARG A 105 -1.89 9.09 -8.60
N LEU A 106 -0.60 9.37 -8.77
CA LEU A 106 0.48 8.76 -8.01
C LEU A 106 1.15 9.80 -7.12
N ASP A 107 1.07 9.61 -5.82
CA ASP A 107 1.77 10.44 -4.83
C ASP A 107 3.15 9.85 -4.51
N HIS A 108 4.15 10.71 -4.34
CA HIS A 108 5.53 10.35 -4.00
C HIS A 108 6.11 11.37 -2.99
N GLN A 109 7.00 10.92 -2.10
CA GLN A 109 7.71 11.74 -1.09
C GLN A 109 9.22 11.73 -1.30
#